data_AF-A0A0P9LLS2-F1
#
_entry.id   AF-A0A0P9LLS2-F1
#
_cell.length_a   1.000
_cell.length_b   1.000
_cell.length_c   1.000
_cell.angle_alpha   90.00
_cell.angle_beta   90.00
_cell.angle_gamma   90.00
#
_symmetry.space_group_name_H-M   'P 1'
#
loop_
_entity.id
_entity.type
_entity.pdbx_description
1 polymer ?
#
loop_
_entity_poly.entity_id
_entity_poly.type
_entity_poly.pdbx_seq_one_letter_code
_entity_poly.pdbx_strand_id
1 'polypeptide(L)'
;MRNNQPSTSLRPQLKRYLWITTILFALWIGFVLLVYFNAQEKNMEIRDINSVTRWGIAAILGSMLLTYSGHWWGKAVAHEKAELVAYKTKVVAQISEQQATLKKNYALEIRGVGIAIGGWHQSSVWQKIQEKKNNFISIYSQNPKNHTDSLLSRENTQKINTRAAFTHSAGESVAYWPIPTFALGPPNPYDKPYRAAGLINSGRNKATLGVTQLLWQDDESTSQAQAMIERLYLFFDTNPQVPQALIASRDGDVTRDVYRKRGTPGLQNAQVVPTIFESMTGLLVTRSDRVDRFIRPYAVNEAEDNQNKDTDLGKFWAFYWDRDDAFIDWYETAEKAKGIKDPLAPGTMSTPYWQAQL
;
A
#
# COMPACT_ATOMS: atom_id res chain seq x y z
N MET A 1 24.29 -14.31 -14.46
CA MET A 1 25.24 -15.42 -14.24
C MET A 1 24.44 -16.67 -13.90
N ARG A 2 24.50 -17.73 -14.72
CA ARG A 2 23.84 -19.02 -14.44
C ARG A 2 24.61 -19.70 -13.31
N ASN A 3 24.02 -19.80 -12.12
CA ASN A 3 24.55 -20.63 -11.05
C ASN A 3 24.41 -22.11 -11.47
N ASN A 4 25.49 -22.68 -11.99
CA ASN A 4 25.65 -24.12 -12.11
C ASN A 4 25.88 -24.69 -10.71
N GLN A 5 24.81 -24.88 -9.94
CA GLN A 5 24.89 -25.76 -8.78
C GLN A 5 24.78 -27.22 -9.25
N PRO A 6 25.68 -28.11 -8.83
CA PRO A 6 25.58 -29.53 -9.17
C PRO A 6 24.29 -30.08 -8.57
N SER A 7 23.43 -30.67 -9.40
CA SER A 7 22.19 -31.32 -8.94
C SER A 7 22.57 -32.49 -8.03
N THR A 8 22.48 -32.29 -6.72
CA THR A 8 22.68 -33.36 -5.76
C THR A 8 21.46 -34.28 -5.83
N SER A 9 21.66 -35.50 -6.30
CA SER A 9 20.56 -36.46 -6.41
C SER A 9 20.02 -36.80 -5.01
N LEU A 10 18.72 -36.55 -4.82
CA LEU A 10 17.97 -36.90 -3.61
C LEU A 10 17.87 -38.43 -3.41
N ARG A 11 17.99 -39.21 -4.49
CA ARG A 11 17.88 -40.67 -4.45
C ARG A 11 19.18 -41.30 -3.92
N PRO A 12 19.11 -42.22 -2.94
CA PRO A 12 20.27 -43.01 -2.53
C PRO A 12 20.89 -43.78 -3.69
N GLN A 13 22.20 -44.06 -3.63
CA GLN A 13 22.90 -44.78 -4.69
C GLN A 13 22.46 -46.26 -4.72
N LEU A 14 21.59 -46.62 -5.67
CA LEU A 14 21.02 -47.97 -5.81
C LEU A 14 22.09 -49.08 -5.89
N LYS A 15 23.26 -48.79 -6.50
CA LYS A 15 24.37 -49.76 -6.63
C LYS A 15 24.81 -50.35 -5.29
N ARG A 16 24.89 -49.54 -4.22
CA ARG A 16 25.32 -50.02 -2.89
C ARG A 16 24.30 -50.99 -2.29
N TYR A 17 23.02 -50.68 -2.51
CA TYR A 17 21.94 -51.52 -2.04
C TYR A 17 21.93 -52.87 -2.76
N LEU A 18 22.10 -52.86 -4.09
CA LEU A 18 22.20 -54.09 -4.87
C LEU A 18 23.36 -54.99 -4.43
N TRP A 19 24.53 -54.44 -4.14
CA TRP A 19 25.68 -55.21 -3.63
C TRP A 19 25.40 -55.92 -2.31
N ILE A 20 24.79 -55.21 -1.36
CA ILE A 20 24.41 -55.77 -0.06
C ILE A 20 23.38 -56.89 -0.24
N THR A 21 22.38 -56.69 -1.09
CA THR A 21 21.36 -57.71 -1.39
C THR A 21 22.00 -58.97 -1.99
N THR A 22 22.94 -58.83 -2.93
CA THR A 22 23.64 -59.96 -3.54
C THR A 22 24.43 -60.78 -2.51
N ILE A 23 25.12 -60.11 -1.58
CA ILE A 23 25.86 -60.77 -0.50
C ILE A 23 24.89 -61.54 0.43
N LEU A 24 23.78 -60.91 0.82
CA LEU A 24 22.77 -61.54 1.68
C LEU A 24 22.14 -62.76 1.01
N PHE A 25 21.88 -62.70 -0.30
CA PHE A 25 21.39 -63.85 -1.05
C PHE A 25 22.41 -64.98 -1.12
N ALA A 26 23.68 -64.68 -1.38
CA ALA A 26 24.74 -65.69 -1.41
C ALA A 26 24.86 -66.41 -0.05
N LEU A 27 24.82 -65.66 1.05
CA LEU A 27 24.83 -66.21 2.41
C LEU A 27 23.59 -67.05 2.70
N TRP A 28 22.40 -66.59 2.31
CA TRP A 28 21.14 -67.32 2.53
C TRP A 28 21.09 -68.63 1.74
N ILE A 29 21.47 -68.60 0.46
CA ILE A 29 21.52 -69.80 -0.39
C ILE A 29 22.58 -70.78 0.15
N GLY A 30 23.75 -70.29 0.55
CA GLY A 30 24.79 -71.11 1.18
C GLY A 30 24.30 -71.79 2.45
N PHE A 31 23.55 -71.08 3.30
CA PHE A 31 22.92 -71.64 4.49
C PHE A 31 21.89 -72.73 4.15
N VAL A 32 20.98 -72.46 3.20
CA VAL A 32 19.97 -73.45 2.77
C VAL A 32 20.62 -74.72 2.21
N LEU A 33 21.68 -74.58 1.39
CA LEU A 33 22.45 -75.71 0.87
C LEU A 33 23.14 -76.50 1.98
N LEU A 34 23.75 -75.83 2.96
CA LEU A 34 24.40 -76.47 4.10
C LEU A 34 23.40 -77.27 4.93
N VAL A 35 22.21 -76.71 5.19
CA VAL A 35 21.11 -77.42 5.89
C VAL A 35 20.64 -78.63 5.09
N TYR A 36 20.49 -78.48 3.77
CA TYR A 36 20.09 -79.55 2.88
C TYR A 36 21.07 -80.72 2.87
N PHE A 37 22.37 -80.46 2.71
CA PHE A 37 23.40 -81.49 2.71
C PHE A 37 23.53 -82.20 4.08
N ASN A 38 23.49 -81.45 5.18
CA ASN A 38 23.53 -82.04 6.53
C ASN A 38 22.35 -82.96 6.81
N ALA A 39 21.16 -82.62 6.32
CA ALA A 39 19.97 -83.44 6.50
C ALA A 39 20.02 -84.72 5.65
N GLN A 40 20.60 -84.66 4.44
CA GLN A 40 20.86 -85.85 3.63
C GLN A 40 21.87 -86.79 4.31
N GLU A 41 22.96 -86.25 4.86
CA GLU A 41 23.99 -87.03 5.54
C GLU A 41 23.46 -87.73 6.81
N LYS A 42 22.50 -87.11 7.50
CA LYS A 42 21.90 -87.61 8.76
C LYS A 42 20.59 -88.37 8.56
N ASN A 43 20.18 -88.66 7.32
CA ASN A 43 18.92 -89.34 6.99
C ASN A 43 17.67 -88.69 7.62
N MET A 44 17.65 -87.35 7.73
CA MET A 44 16.55 -86.58 8.30
C MET A 44 15.55 -86.13 7.23
N GLU A 45 14.25 -86.22 7.52
CA GLU A 45 13.20 -85.70 6.64
C GLU A 45 13.10 -84.17 6.79
N ILE A 46 13.43 -83.40 5.73
CA ILE A 46 13.26 -81.94 5.74
C ILE A 46 11.85 -81.59 5.25
N ARG A 47 11.01 -81.12 6.17
CA ARG A 47 9.71 -80.54 5.81
C ARG A 47 9.84 -79.04 5.56
N ASP A 48 9.09 -78.53 4.58
CA ASP A 48 8.91 -77.11 4.30
C ASP A 48 10.13 -76.29 3.82
N ILE A 49 11.23 -76.92 3.38
CA ILE A 49 12.44 -76.21 2.91
C ILE A 49 12.16 -75.16 1.81
N ASN A 50 11.21 -75.46 0.91
CA ASN A 50 10.79 -74.55 -0.15
C ASN A 50 10.08 -73.31 0.42
N SER A 51 9.29 -73.47 1.47
CA SER A 51 8.61 -72.38 2.16
C SER A 51 9.62 -71.49 2.89
N VAL A 52 10.52 -72.10 3.67
CA VAL A 52 11.58 -71.39 4.40
C VAL A 52 12.46 -70.59 3.45
N THR A 53 12.87 -71.18 2.32
CA THR A 53 13.70 -70.51 1.31
C THR A 53 13.01 -69.27 0.74
N ARG A 54 11.72 -69.36 0.37
CA ARG A 54 10.93 -68.24 -0.16
C ARG A 54 10.74 -67.12 0.87
N TRP A 55 10.44 -67.47 2.12
CA TRP A 55 10.27 -66.48 3.18
C TRP A 55 11.58 -65.77 3.53
N GLY A 56 12.72 -66.47 3.49
CA GLY A 56 14.03 -65.83 3.64
C GLY A 56 14.37 -64.85 2.52
N ILE A 57 14.08 -65.20 1.26
CA ILE A 57 14.23 -64.30 0.11
C ILE A 57 13.32 -63.07 0.26
N ALA A 58 12.05 -63.28 0.64
CA ALA A 58 11.10 -62.21 0.88
C ALA A 58 11.54 -61.28 2.03
N ALA A 59 12.11 -61.84 3.11
CA ALA A 59 12.63 -61.06 4.23
C ALA A 59 13.82 -60.17 3.83
N ILE A 60 14.74 -60.69 3.01
CA ILE A 60 15.87 -59.93 2.49
C ILE A 60 15.39 -58.77 1.60
N LEU A 61 14.51 -59.06 0.64
CA LEU A 61 13.96 -58.04 -0.25
C LEU A 61 13.14 -56.98 0.50
N GLY A 62 12.28 -57.41 1.43
CA GLY A 62 11.45 -56.52 2.25
C GLY A 62 12.29 -55.60 3.13
N SER A 63 13.29 -56.14 3.83
CA SER A 63 14.20 -55.35 4.66
C SER A 63 14.98 -54.34 3.83
N MET A 64 15.38 -54.72 2.62
CA MET A 64 16.16 -53.84 1.76
C MET A 64 15.33 -52.73 1.13
N LEU A 65 14.08 -53.02 0.77
CA LEU A 65 13.14 -52.02 0.29
C LEU A 65 12.82 -50.99 1.38
N LEU A 66 12.64 -51.43 2.63
CA LEU A 66 12.37 -50.55 3.77
C LEU A 66 13.56 -49.64 4.08
N THR A 67 14.79 -50.17 4.09
CA THR A 67 16.00 -49.38 4.35
C THR A 67 16.31 -48.39 3.23
N TYR A 68 16.09 -48.76 1.97
CA TYR A 68 16.23 -47.84 0.84
C TYR A 68 15.18 -46.73 0.89
N SER A 69 13.91 -47.08 1.13
CA SER A 69 12.80 -46.12 1.25
C SER A 69 13.00 -45.15 2.41
N GLY A 70 13.43 -45.64 3.58
CA GLY A 70 13.73 -44.81 4.76
C GLY A 70 14.89 -43.84 4.52
N HIS A 71 15.96 -44.28 3.87
CA HIS A 71 17.08 -43.40 3.51
C HIS A 71 16.66 -42.34 2.49
N TRP A 72 15.85 -42.70 1.49
CA TRP A 72 15.34 -41.75 0.52
C TRP A 72 14.42 -40.70 1.16
N TRP A 73 13.48 -41.13 2.00
CA TRP A 73 12.61 -40.22 2.77
C TRP A 73 13.43 -39.28 3.67
N GLY A 74 14.40 -39.81 4.40
CA GLY A 74 15.27 -39.01 5.28
C GLY A 74 16.03 -37.93 4.51
N LYS A 75 16.53 -38.23 3.30
CA LYS A 75 17.16 -37.24 2.42
C LYS A 75 16.18 -36.19 1.91
N ALA A 76 14.96 -36.58 1.55
CA ALA A 76 13.93 -35.64 1.09
C ALA A 76 13.56 -34.64 2.19
N VAL A 77 13.32 -35.12 3.41
CA VAL A 77 13.01 -34.26 4.58
C VAL A 77 14.19 -33.35 4.92
N ALA A 78 15.42 -33.85 4.87
CA ALA A 78 16.61 -33.04 5.14
C ALA A 78 16.80 -31.92 4.09
N HIS A 79 16.53 -32.22 2.81
CA HIS A 79 16.58 -31.24 1.73
C HIS A 79 15.50 -30.16 1.89
N GLU A 80 14.26 -30.54 2.19
CA GLU A 80 13.16 -29.59 2.42
C GLU A 80 13.46 -28.66 3.60
N LYS A 81 14.00 -29.20 4.70
CA LYS A 81 14.47 -28.40 5.84
C LYS A 81 15.60 -27.44 5.45
N ALA A 82 16.56 -27.91 4.66
CA ALA A 82 17.68 -27.09 4.19
C ALA A 82 17.20 -25.97 3.25
N GLU A 83 16.27 -26.24 2.34
CA GLU A 83 15.65 -25.24 1.48
C GLU A 83 14.82 -24.24 2.28
N LEU A 84 14.05 -24.68 3.27
CA LEU A 84 13.30 -23.78 4.15
C LEU A 84 14.23 -22.86 4.95
N VAL A 85 15.35 -23.38 5.45
CA VAL A 85 16.38 -22.58 6.16
C VAL A 85 17.06 -21.61 5.20
N ALA A 86 17.42 -22.05 3.98
CA ALA A 86 18.01 -21.19 2.96
C ALA A 86 17.03 -20.08 2.53
N TYR A 87 15.76 -20.41 2.35
CA TYR A 87 14.69 -19.47 2.06
C TYR A 87 14.52 -18.45 3.18
N LYS A 88 14.37 -18.90 4.43
CA LYS A 88 14.28 -18.00 5.60
C LYS A 88 15.50 -17.10 5.73
N THR A 89 16.69 -17.64 5.56
CA THR A 89 17.94 -16.86 5.59
C THR A 89 17.98 -15.81 4.50
N LYS A 90 17.55 -16.16 3.28
CA LYS A 90 17.46 -15.23 2.15
C LYS A 90 16.45 -14.11 2.43
N VAL A 91 15.28 -14.43 2.98
CA VAL A 91 14.26 -13.45 3.36
C VAL A 91 14.78 -12.53 4.47
N VAL A 92 15.42 -13.06 5.50
CA VAL A 92 16.02 -12.27 6.59
C VAL A 92 17.14 -11.36 6.07
N ALA A 93 18.00 -11.86 5.17
CA ALA A 93 19.04 -11.06 4.53
C ALA A 93 18.45 -9.92 3.68
N GLN A 94 17.42 -10.20 2.87
CA GLN A 94 16.71 -9.18 2.10
C GLN A 94 16.05 -8.13 2.99
N ILE A 95 15.41 -8.55 4.10
CA ILE A 95 14.82 -7.63 5.08
C ILE A 95 15.90 -6.77 5.74
N SER A 96 17.04 -7.36 6.11
CA SER A 96 18.15 -6.64 6.74
C SER A 96 18.84 -5.67 5.77
N GLU A 97 19.01 -6.06 4.51
CA GLU A 97 19.59 -5.22 3.46
C GLU A 97 18.64 -4.05 3.13
N GLN A 98 17.32 -4.32 3.03
CA GLN A 98 16.31 -3.27 2.98
C GLN A 98 16.39 -2.37 4.21
N GLN A 99 16.43 -2.90 5.44
CA GLN A 99 16.55 -2.11 6.67
C GLN A 99 17.82 -1.26 6.74
N ALA A 100 18.94 -1.74 6.22
CA ALA A 100 20.19 -0.97 6.14
C ALA A 100 20.12 0.14 5.07
N THR A 101 19.40 -0.09 3.98
CA THR A 101 19.13 0.91 2.93
C THR A 101 18.15 1.98 3.43
N LEU A 102 17.15 1.56 4.19
CA LEU A 102 16.16 2.40 4.88
C LEU A 102 16.78 3.32 5.92
N LYS A 103 17.77 2.83 6.68
CA LYS A 103 18.52 3.66 7.63
C LYS A 103 19.32 4.78 6.95
N LYS A 104 19.56 4.71 5.64
CA LYS A 104 20.36 5.69 4.89
C LYS A 104 19.54 6.79 4.21
N ASN A 105 18.25 6.59 3.92
CA ASN A 105 17.44 7.56 3.18
C ASN A 105 16.14 7.88 3.93
N TYR A 106 16.15 8.90 4.79
CA TYR A 106 14.92 9.60 5.20
C TYR A 106 14.45 10.54 4.08
N ALA A 107 14.29 10.03 2.86
CA ALA A 107 13.81 10.84 1.76
C ALA A 107 12.28 10.72 1.74
N LEU A 108 11.58 11.72 2.31
CA LEU A 108 10.21 11.96 1.86
C LEU A 108 10.30 12.33 0.38
N GLU A 109 9.71 11.49 -0.45
CA GLU A 109 9.69 11.65 -1.89
C GLU A 109 8.44 12.40 -2.30
N ILE A 110 8.60 13.46 -3.08
CA ILE A 110 7.47 14.14 -3.72
C ILE A 110 7.00 13.26 -4.88
N ARG A 111 5.81 12.66 -4.73
CA ARG A 111 5.21 11.74 -5.70
C ARG A 111 4.28 12.46 -6.68
N GLY A 112 3.62 13.53 -6.23
CA GLY A 112 2.72 14.31 -7.05
C GLY A 112 2.66 15.76 -6.60
N VAL A 113 2.57 16.67 -7.58
CA VAL A 113 2.51 18.12 -7.35
C VAL A 113 1.36 18.71 -8.16
N GLY A 114 0.37 19.23 -7.45
CA GLY A 114 -0.75 19.99 -7.96
C GLY A 114 -0.47 21.48 -7.85
N ILE A 115 -0.43 22.23 -8.94
CA ILE A 115 -0.36 23.70 -8.90
C ILE A 115 -1.37 24.27 -9.88
N ALA A 116 -2.27 25.10 -9.38
CA ALA A 116 -3.21 25.88 -10.15
C ALA A 116 -3.32 27.28 -9.55
N ILE A 117 -3.10 28.31 -10.35
CA ILE A 117 -3.20 29.71 -9.92
C ILE A 117 -4.01 30.43 -10.98
N GLY A 118 -4.95 31.30 -10.61
CA GLY A 118 -5.85 32.00 -11.53
C GLY A 118 -6.53 31.02 -12.48
N GLY A 119 -6.19 31.00 -13.76
CA GLY A 119 -6.68 29.99 -14.72
C GLY A 119 -5.60 29.06 -15.27
N TRP A 120 -4.35 29.20 -14.81
CA TRP A 120 -3.20 28.46 -15.30
C TRP A 120 -2.90 27.27 -14.40
N HIS A 121 -2.61 26.12 -15.01
CA HIS A 121 -2.32 24.86 -14.32
C HIS A 121 -0.95 24.30 -14.72
N GLN A 122 -0.24 23.72 -13.76
CA GLN A 122 0.99 22.98 -13.98
C GLN A 122 2.01 23.76 -14.83
N SER A 123 2.50 23.17 -15.93
CA SER A 123 3.50 23.75 -16.84
C SER A 123 3.12 25.11 -17.39
N SER A 124 1.83 25.41 -17.54
CA SER A 124 1.39 26.72 -18.04
C SER A 124 1.68 27.86 -17.05
N VAL A 125 1.68 27.58 -15.74
CA VAL A 125 2.12 28.55 -14.72
C VAL A 125 3.59 28.88 -14.92
N TRP A 126 4.43 27.85 -15.11
CA TRP A 126 5.87 28.02 -15.35
C TRP A 126 6.17 28.76 -16.64
N GLN A 127 5.43 28.47 -17.72
CA GLN A 127 5.54 29.19 -18.97
C GLN A 127 5.23 30.68 -18.79
N LYS A 128 4.18 31.03 -18.04
CA LYS A 128 3.84 32.43 -17.77
C LYS A 128 4.89 33.16 -16.94
N ILE A 129 5.50 32.48 -15.97
CA ILE A 129 6.64 33.01 -15.21
C ILE A 129 7.83 33.28 -16.15
N GLN A 130 8.16 32.31 -17.02
CA GLN A 130 9.26 32.44 -17.99
C GLN A 130 9.01 33.54 -19.03
N GLU A 131 7.79 33.66 -19.56
CA GLU A 131 7.38 34.73 -20.48
C GLU A 131 7.56 36.11 -19.84
N LYS A 132 7.22 36.24 -18.56
CA LYS A 132 7.31 37.52 -17.85
C LYS A 132 8.75 37.99 -17.64
N LYS A 133 9.70 37.05 -17.51
CA LYS A 133 11.14 37.30 -17.25
C LYS A 133 11.40 38.29 -16.12
N ASN A 134 10.51 38.37 -15.13
CA ASN A 134 10.62 39.29 -14.00
C ASN A 134 9.89 38.74 -12.78
N ASN A 135 10.63 38.44 -11.72
CA ASN A 135 10.12 37.83 -10.50
C ASN A 135 9.34 38.80 -9.59
N PHE A 136 9.39 40.11 -9.87
CA PHE A 136 8.73 41.15 -9.07
C PHE A 136 7.40 41.62 -9.65
N ILE A 137 6.98 41.07 -10.79
CA ILE A 137 5.72 41.47 -11.45
C ILE A 137 4.83 40.24 -11.58
N SER A 138 3.54 40.42 -11.30
CA SER A 138 2.54 39.37 -11.51
C SER A 138 2.54 38.89 -12.98
N ILE A 139 2.36 37.57 -13.13
CA ILE A 139 2.07 36.95 -14.44
C ILE A 139 0.70 37.35 -14.99
N TYR A 140 -0.17 37.93 -14.15
CA TYR A 140 -1.50 38.40 -14.53
C TYR A 140 -1.52 39.89 -14.83
N SER A 141 -2.45 40.28 -15.72
CA SER A 141 -2.67 41.68 -16.03
C SER A 141 -3.23 42.44 -14.82
N GLN A 142 -2.71 43.66 -14.62
CA GLN A 142 -3.20 44.61 -13.62
C GLN A 142 -4.29 45.54 -14.17
N ASN A 143 -4.72 45.35 -15.43
CA ASN A 143 -5.85 46.08 -16.00
C ASN A 143 -7.14 45.29 -15.75
N PRO A 144 -8.13 45.84 -15.00
CA PRO A 144 -9.40 45.17 -14.73
C PRO A 144 -10.12 44.70 -16.00
N LYS A 145 -10.02 45.45 -17.10
CA LYS A 145 -10.69 45.12 -18.38
C LYS A 145 -10.23 43.81 -19.02
N ASN A 146 -9.07 43.30 -18.59
CA ASN A 146 -8.51 42.03 -19.08
C ASN A 146 -9.05 40.81 -18.31
N HIS A 147 -9.94 41.03 -17.33
CA HIS A 147 -10.57 39.97 -16.54
C HIS A 147 -12.05 39.87 -16.89
N THR A 148 -12.61 38.69 -16.67
CA THR A 148 -14.05 38.44 -16.82
C THR A 148 -14.84 39.29 -15.81
N ASP A 149 -15.98 39.80 -16.23
CA ASP A 149 -16.97 40.44 -15.35
C ASP A 149 -17.87 39.43 -14.63
N SER A 150 -17.88 38.17 -15.06
CA SER A 150 -18.76 37.14 -14.54
C SER A 150 -18.23 36.50 -13.27
N LEU A 151 -18.97 36.62 -12.17
CA LEU A 151 -18.71 35.90 -10.93
C LEU A 151 -18.76 34.39 -11.15
N LEU A 152 -19.74 33.90 -11.92
CA LEU A 152 -19.85 32.48 -12.26
C LEU A 152 -18.59 31.95 -12.96
N SER A 153 -18.01 32.74 -13.86
CA SER A 153 -16.74 32.37 -14.51
C SER A 153 -15.61 32.23 -13.47
N ARG A 154 -15.50 33.17 -12.53
CA ARG A 154 -14.51 33.10 -11.43
C ARG A 154 -14.73 31.89 -10.51
N GLU A 155 -15.98 31.57 -10.18
CA GLU A 155 -16.33 30.36 -9.42
C GLU A 155 -16.01 29.08 -10.19
N ASN A 156 -16.22 29.05 -11.51
CA ASN A 156 -15.85 27.91 -12.34
C ASN A 156 -14.32 27.75 -12.38
N THR A 157 -13.58 28.84 -12.50
CA THR A 157 -12.12 28.85 -12.37
C THR A 157 -11.66 28.29 -11.03
N GLN A 158 -12.26 28.71 -9.91
CA GLN A 158 -12.00 28.17 -8.57
C GLN A 158 -12.19 26.64 -8.52
N LYS A 159 -13.29 26.13 -9.09
CA LYS A 159 -13.61 24.69 -9.15
C LYS A 159 -12.62 23.93 -10.03
N ILE A 160 -12.27 24.48 -11.20
CA ILE A 160 -11.33 23.87 -12.14
C ILE A 160 -9.91 23.82 -11.55
N ASN A 161 -9.48 24.87 -10.86
CA ASN A 161 -8.19 24.87 -10.19
C ASN A 161 -8.13 23.83 -9.07
N THR A 162 -9.19 23.71 -8.29
CA THR A 162 -9.30 22.66 -7.27
C THR A 162 -9.17 21.27 -7.91
N ARG A 163 -9.87 21.03 -9.03
CA ARG A 163 -9.73 19.81 -9.83
C ARG A 163 -8.28 19.57 -10.26
N ALA A 164 -7.66 20.55 -10.92
CA ALA A 164 -6.30 20.43 -11.43
C ALA A 164 -5.27 20.16 -10.30
N ALA A 165 -5.38 20.86 -9.17
CA ALA A 165 -4.52 20.64 -8.02
C ALA A 165 -4.62 19.21 -7.49
N PHE A 166 -5.84 18.68 -7.31
CA PHE A 166 -6.02 17.31 -6.82
C PHE A 166 -5.64 16.25 -7.85
N THR A 167 -6.02 16.41 -9.12
CA THR A 167 -5.68 15.46 -10.20
C THR A 167 -4.16 15.24 -10.28
N HIS A 168 -3.37 16.32 -10.24
CA HIS A 168 -1.92 16.22 -10.41
C HIS A 168 -1.14 15.96 -9.12
N SER A 169 -1.75 16.15 -7.94
CA SER A 169 -1.11 15.81 -6.66
C SER A 169 -1.45 14.38 -6.22
N ALA A 170 -2.73 14.05 -6.15
CA ALA A 170 -3.21 12.81 -5.57
C ALA A 170 -3.50 11.70 -6.60
N GLY A 171 -3.43 12.00 -7.91
CA GLY A 171 -3.67 11.00 -8.96
C GLY A 171 -2.73 9.80 -8.94
N GLU A 172 -1.50 9.98 -8.43
CA GLU A 172 -0.48 8.92 -8.29
C GLU A 172 -0.49 8.24 -6.93
N SER A 173 -1.53 8.46 -6.13
CA SER A 173 -1.67 7.85 -4.82
C SER A 173 -2.06 6.37 -4.91
N VAL A 174 -1.76 5.62 -3.85
CA VAL A 174 -2.19 4.22 -3.76
C VAL A 174 -3.72 4.16 -3.68
N ALA A 175 -4.34 3.50 -4.65
CA ALA A 175 -5.78 3.23 -4.69
C ALA A 175 -6.20 2.35 -3.50
N TYR A 176 -7.41 2.58 -2.98
CA TYR A 176 -7.98 1.81 -1.86
C TYR A 176 -7.09 1.76 -0.62
N TRP A 177 -6.29 2.81 -0.41
CA TRP A 177 -5.55 2.97 0.83
C TRP A 177 -5.91 4.34 1.42
N PRO A 178 -6.50 4.41 2.62
CA PRO A 178 -6.91 5.67 3.24
C PRO A 178 -5.72 6.58 3.56
N ILE A 179 -5.59 7.70 2.83
CA ILE A 179 -4.43 8.60 2.91
C ILE A 179 -4.66 9.71 3.95
N PRO A 180 -3.81 9.80 4.99
CA PRO A 180 -3.78 10.95 5.89
C PRO A 180 -3.60 12.24 5.10
N THR A 181 -4.57 13.16 5.21
CA THR A 181 -4.62 14.39 4.41
C THR A 181 -4.70 15.63 5.29
N PHE A 182 -3.80 16.58 5.02
CA PHE A 182 -3.68 17.88 5.67
C PHE A 182 -4.31 18.94 4.77
N ALA A 183 -5.20 19.77 5.32
CA ALA A 183 -5.93 20.76 4.52
C ALA A 183 -5.72 22.19 5.01
N LEU A 184 -5.37 23.07 4.09
CA LEU A 184 -5.23 24.51 4.32
C LEU A 184 -6.35 25.27 3.60
N GLY A 185 -7.01 26.14 4.34
CA GLY A 185 -8.00 27.08 3.83
C GLY A 185 -7.60 28.53 4.10
N PRO A 186 -8.31 29.50 3.53
CA PRO A 186 -8.06 30.90 3.83
C PRO A 186 -8.29 31.20 5.32
N PRO A 187 -7.76 32.34 5.83
CA PRO A 187 -8.09 32.85 7.15
C PRO A 187 -9.61 32.93 7.36
N ASN A 188 -10.05 32.57 8.56
CA ASN A 188 -11.46 32.60 8.97
C ASN A 188 -11.67 33.65 10.08
N PRO A 189 -11.61 34.97 9.78
CA PRO A 189 -11.61 36.03 10.80
C PRO A 189 -12.98 36.24 11.49
N TYR A 190 -14.00 35.49 11.09
CA TYR A 190 -15.36 35.59 11.64
C TYR A 190 -15.87 34.24 12.14
N ASP A 191 -14.96 33.32 12.45
CA ASP A 191 -15.23 32.02 13.08
C ASP A 191 -16.40 31.27 12.43
N LYS A 192 -16.44 31.27 11.10
CA LYS A 192 -17.42 30.49 10.35
C LYS A 192 -17.27 29.00 10.71
N PRO A 193 -18.38 28.24 10.71
CA PRO A 193 -18.33 26.81 11.03
C PRO A 193 -17.63 25.97 9.94
N TYR A 194 -17.22 26.56 8.81
CA TYR A 194 -16.51 25.87 7.75
C TYR A 194 -15.08 25.53 8.17
N ARG A 195 -14.73 24.26 8.04
CA ARG A 195 -13.36 23.77 8.22
C ARG A 195 -12.59 23.76 6.90
N ALA A 196 -11.28 23.95 6.97
CA ALA A 196 -10.41 23.78 5.81
C ALA A 196 -10.45 22.34 5.30
N ALA A 197 -10.67 21.37 6.21
CA ALA A 197 -10.87 19.95 5.90
C ALA A 197 -11.90 19.66 4.80
N GLY A 198 -12.92 20.51 4.63
CA GLY A 198 -13.91 20.36 3.54
C GLY A 198 -13.29 20.40 2.14
N LEU A 199 -12.06 20.93 2.00
CA LEU A 199 -11.27 20.84 0.77
C LEU A 199 -11.00 19.39 0.35
N ILE A 200 -10.81 18.47 1.29
CA ILE A 200 -10.37 17.10 1.02
C ILE A 200 -11.38 16.37 0.12
N ASN A 201 -12.63 16.25 0.59
CA ASN A 201 -13.68 15.59 -0.18
C ASN A 201 -14.08 16.43 -1.41
N SER A 202 -14.09 17.76 -1.31
CA SER A 202 -14.37 18.64 -2.46
C SER A 202 -13.36 18.45 -3.59
N GLY A 203 -12.08 18.37 -3.25
CA GLY A 203 -10.98 18.17 -4.18
C GLY A 203 -11.00 16.78 -4.81
N ARG A 204 -11.14 15.74 -3.98
CA ARG A 204 -11.31 14.35 -4.43
C ARG A 204 -12.41 14.22 -5.48
N ASN A 205 -13.60 14.75 -5.18
CA ASN A 205 -14.75 14.68 -6.09
C ASN A 205 -14.53 15.46 -7.39
N LYS A 206 -13.99 16.69 -7.31
CA LYS A 206 -13.71 17.51 -8.50
C LYS A 206 -12.65 16.92 -9.41
N ALA A 207 -11.67 16.22 -8.84
CA ALA A 207 -10.62 15.54 -9.56
C ALA A 207 -11.02 14.15 -10.07
N THR A 208 -12.24 13.69 -9.79
CA THR A 208 -12.72 12.34 -10.16
C THR A 208 -11.79 11.25 -9.62
N LEU A 209 -11.25 11.44 -8.41
CA LEU A 209 -10.36 10.49 -7.75
C LEU A 209 -11.20 9.39 -7.08
N GLY A 210 -11.85 8.59 -7.95
CA GLY A 210 -12.86 7.61 -7.58
C GLY A 210 -12.38 6.65 -6.51
N VAL A 211 -11.24 6.00 -6.70
CA VAL A 211 -10.73 4.96 -5.78
C VAL A 211 -9.72 5.48 -4.74
N THR A 212 -9.37 6.77 -4.81
CA THR A 212 -8.51 7.41 -3.81
C THR A 212 -9.33 7.71 -2.57
N GLN A 213 -8.89 7.17 -1.44
CA GLN A 213 -9.49 7.40 -0.13
C GLN A 213 -8.62 8.39 0.64
N LEU A 214 -9.22 9.42 1.22
CA LEU A 214 -8.51 10.50 1.91
C LEU A 214 -9.11 10.71 3.29
N LEU A 215 -8.29 10.70 4.32
CA LEU A 215 -8.66 10.90 5.72
C LEU A 215 -8.34 12.33 6.15
N TRP A 216 -9.17 12.93 7.00
CA TRP A 216 -8.86 14.19 7.65
C TRP A 216 -7.81 13.98 8.75
N GLN A 217 -6.56 14.32 8.47
CA GLN A 217 -5.46 14.24 9.43
C GLN A 217 -5.33 15.50 10.26
N ASP A 218 -5.38 16.67 9.61
CA ASP A 218 -5.32 17.98 10.24
C ASP A 218 -5.84 19.05 9.27
N ASP A 219 -6.30 20.18 9.79
CA ASP A 219 -6.70 21.31 8.96
C ASP A 219 -6.51 22.66 9.64
N GLU A 220 -6.20 23.69 8.85
CA GLU A 220 -5.95 25.04 9.37
C GLU A 220 -6.44 26.12 8.41
N SER A 221 -7.08 27.16 8.96
CA SER A 221 -7.50 28.38 8.25
C SER A 221 -6.49 29.48 8.49
N THR A 222 -5.55 29.67 7.56
CA THR A 222 -4.38 30.53 7.74
C THR A 222 -3.90 31.09 6.41
N SER A 223 -3.13 32.18 6.45
CA SER A 223 -2.42 32.71 5.29
C SER A 223 -0.99 32.17 5.17
N GLN A 224 -0.57 31.29 6.08
CA GLN A 224 0.81 30.78 6.19
C GLN A 224 0.79 29.25 6.26
N ALA A 225 1.50 28.58 5.35
CA ALA A 225 1.52 27.11 5.28
C ALA A 225 2.61 26.47 6.17
N GLN A 226 3.54 27.25 6.70
CA GLN A 226 4.76 26.79 7.36
C GLN A 226 4.45 25.86 8.54
N ALA A 227 3.55 26.28 9.45
CA ALA A 227 3.19 25.48 10.60
C ALA A 227 2.53 24.14 10.22
N MET A 228 1.70 24.10 9.17
CA MET A 228 1.11 22.87 8.67
C MET A 228 2.15 21.94 8.03
N ILE A 229 3.12 22.50 7.30
CA ILE A 229 4.24 21.74 6.72
C ILE A 229 5.09 21.12 7.84
N GLU A 230 5.41 21.88 8.90
CA GLU A 230 6.11 21.35 10.07
C GLU A 230 5.35 20.20 10.73
N ARG A 231 4.02 20.32 10.88
CA ARG A 231 3.17 19.24 11.41
C ARG A 231 3.10 18.02 10.49
N LEU A 232 3.16 18.19 9.17
CA LEU A 232 3.28 17.09 8.21
C LEU A 232 4.60 16.31 8.43
N TYR A 233 5.73 17.00 8.60
CA TYR A 233 7.00 16.34 8.89
C TYR A 233 6.96 15.62 10.25
N LEU A 234 6.49 16.30 11.30
CA LEU A 234 6.32 15.70 12.62
C LEU A 234 5.41 14.46 12.59
N PHE A 235 4.37 14.47 11.76
CA PHE A 235 3.50 13.32 11.56
C PHE A 235 4.27 12.12 11.01
N PHE A 236 5.16 12.29 10.04
CA PHE A 236 5.98 11.20 9.53
C PHE A 236 7.02 10.68 10.52
N ASP A 237 7.58 11.57 11.34
CA ASP A 237 8.53 11.23 12.40
C ASP A 237 7.87 10.40 13.50
N THR A 238 6.66 10.79 13.90
CA THR A 238 5.88 10.10 14.95
C THR A 238 5.16 8.85 14.44
N ASN A 239 4.95 8.73 13.12
CA ASN A 239 4.27 7.60 12.50
C ASN A 239 5.18 6.93 11.46
N PRO A 240 6.25 6.21 11.85
CA PRO A 240 7.31 5.74 10.94
C PRO A 240 6.85 4.69 9.91
N GLN A 241 5.67 4.10 10.09
CA GLN A 241 5.09 3.11 9.18
C GLN A 241 4.23 3.72 8.07
N VAL A 242 3.81 4.99 8.20
CA VAL A 242 2.90 5.62 7.24
C VAL A 242 3.56 5.79 5.86
N PRO A 243 3.03 5.20 4.79
CA PRO A 243 3.68 5.20 3.49
C PRO A 243 3.50 6.48 2.68
N GLN A 244 2.40 7.20 2.86
CA GLN A 244 2.12 8.43 2.13
C GLN A 244 1.19 9.35 2.91
N ALA A 245 1.26 10.65 2.61
CA ALA A 245 0.33 11.67 3.09
C ALA A 245 0.15 12.74 2.02
N LEU A 246 -1.02 13.38 2.03
CA LEU A 246 -1.34 14.48 1.12
C LEU A 246 -1.44 15.77 1.93
N ILE A 247 -0.85 16.86 1.44
CA ILE A 247 -1.17 18.21 1.91
C ILE A 247 -1.79 18.99 0.75
N ALA A 248 -2.91 19.65 1.00
CA ALA A 248 -3.62 20.43 -0.01
C ALA A 248 -4.02 21.80 0.54
N SER A 249 -4.03 22.81 -0.31
CA SER A 249 -4.48 24.15 0.05
C SER A 249 -5.37 24.77 -1.01
N ARG A 250 -6.23 25.69 -0.57
CA ARG A 250 -6.97 26.61 -1.44
C ARG A 250 -6.99 28.01 -0.85
N ASP A 251 -6.86 29.01 -1.70
CA ASP A 251 -7.06 30.42 -1.37
C ASP A 251 -7.47 31.22 -2.61
N GLY A 252 -8.05 32.40 -2.43
CA GLY A 252 -8.54 33.25 -3.52
C GLY A 252 -9.74 34.08 -3.09
N ASP A 253 -10.05 35.15 -3.83
CA ASP A 253 -11.18 36.02 -3.53
C ASP A 253 -12.52 35.25 -3.44
N VAL A 254 -12.80 34.34 -4.36
CA VAL A 254 -14.01 33.51 -4.36
C VAL A 254 -13.97 32.55 -3.18
N THR A 255 -12.82 31.92 -2.95
CA THR A 255 -12.63 31.01 -1.82
C THR A 255 -12.76 31.73 -0.47
N ARG A 256 -12.40 33.01 -0.38
CA ARG A 256 -12.53 33.86 0.82
C ARG A 256 -13.92 34.45 1.00
N ASP A 257 -14.71 34.60 -0.06
CA ASP A 257 -16.04 35.21 0.01
C ASP A 257 -16.97 34.45 0.97
N VAL A 258 -16.87 33.12 1.05
CA VAL A 258 -17.67 32.32 2.00
C VAL A 258 -17.34 32.61 3.47
N TYR A 259 -16.14 33.13 3.74
CA TYR A 259 -15.67 33.50 5.08
C TYR A 259 -15.99 34.95 5.45
N ARG A 260 -16.65 35.72 4.59
CA ARG A 260 -16.97 37.13 4.85
C ARG A 260 -17.89 37.33 6.05
N LYS A 261 -17.88 38.55 6.60
CA LYS A 261 -18.78 38.97 7.68
C LYS A 261 -20.24 38.71 7.33
N ARG A 262 -21.02 38.20 8.30
CA ARG A 262 -22.46 37.95 8.09
C ARG A 262 -23.19 39.25 7.77
N GLY A 263 -24.08 39.22 6.78
CA GLY A 263 -24.91 40.36 6.38
C GLY A 263 -24.23 41.36 5.43
N THR A 264 -22.97 41.17 5.05
CA THR A 264 -22.35 42.01 4.01
C THR A 264 -22.73 41.54 2.60
N PRO A 265 -22.59 42.37 1.57
CA PRO A 265 -22.60 41.88 0.20
C PRO A 265 -21.47 40.87 -0.02
N GLY A 266 -21.71 39.86 -0.87
CA GLY A 266 -20.65 39.01 -1.40
C GLY A 266 -20.02 39.61 -2.65
N LEU A 267 -19.15 38.85 -3.31
CA LEU A 267 -18.61 39.22 -4.63
C LEU A 267 -19.74 39.54 -5.63
N GLN A 268 -19.49 40.51 -6.50
CA GLN A 268 -20.43 40.97 -7.52
C GLN A 268 -19.88 40.68 -8.93
N ASN A 269 -20.76 40.69 -9.93
CA ASN A 269 -20.34 40.70 -11.33
C ASN A 269 -19.67 42.05 -11.62
N ALA A 270 -18.36 42.04 -11.84
CA ALA A 270 -17.57 43.22 -12.16
C ALA A 270 -16.21 42.81 -12.74
N GLN A 271 -15.71 43.59 -13.70
CA GLN A 271 -14.33 43.49 -14.15
C GLN A 271 -13.41 44.04 -13.06
N VAL A 272 -12.74 43.15 -12.33
CA VAL A 272 -11.81 43.51 -11.25
C VAL A 272 -10.53 42.70 -11.38
N VAL A 273 -9.41 43.29 -10.97
CA VAL A 273 -8.21 42.50 -10.70
C VAL A 273 -8.44 41.82 -9.34
N PRO A 274 -8.35 40.48 -9.25
CA PRO A 274 -8.46 39.80 -7.97
C PRO A 274 -7.45 40.32 -6.96
N THR A 275 -7.87 40.48 -5.70
CA THR A 275 -6.94 40.81 -4.61
C THR A 275 -6.03 39.63 -4.38
N ILE A 276 -6.61 38.43 -4.38
CA ILE A 276 -5.91 37.15 -4.34
C ILE A 276 -6.47 36.30 -5.48
N PHE A 277 -5.61 35.92 -6.41
CA PHE A 277 -5.97 34.98 -7.47
C PHE A 277 -6.31 33.61 -6.87
N GLU A 278 -7.32 32.94 -7.41
CA GLU A 278 -7.66 31.57 -7.02
C GLU A 278 -6.42 30.68 -7.15
N SER A 279 -5.89 30.23 -6.03
CA SER A 279 -4.66 29.47 -5.92
C SER A 279 -4.93 28.19 -5.14
N MET A 280 -4.65 27.07 -5.79
CA MET A 280 -4.84 25.74 -5.25
C MET A 280 -3.57 24.94 -5.48
N THR A 281 -3.13 24.26 -4.44
CA THR A 281 -2.01 23.34 -4.55
C THR A 281 -2.28 22.06 -3.79
N GLY A 282 -1.62 20.99 -4.23
CA GLY A 282 -1.56 19.74 -3.52
C GLY A 282 -0.17 19.16 -3.64
N LEU A 283 0.28 18.44 -2.63
CA LEU A 283 1.56 17.76 -2.60
C LEU A 283 1.37 16.39 -1.97
N LEU A 284 1.55 15.35 -2.77
CA LEU A 284 1.60 13.98 -2.29
C LEU A 284 3.06 13.64 -1.96
N VAL A 285 3.31 13.34 -0.69
CA VAL A 285 4.62 12.91 -0.21
C VAL A 285 4.55 11.45 0.20
N THR A 286 5.61 10.71 -0.11
CA THR A 286 5.65 9.25 0.04
C THR A 286 6.99 8.79 0.62
N ARG A 287 6.97 7.60 1.21
CA ARG A 287 8.15 6.81 1.53
C ARG A 287 8.03 5.52 0.73
N SER A 288 8.61 5.49 -0.46
CA SER A 288 8.44 4.38 -1.42
C SER A 288 8.76 3.03 -0.81
N ASP A 289 9.76 3.00 0.07
CA ASP A 289 10.14 1.82 0.82
C ASP A 289 9.05 1.31 1.78
N ARG A 290 8.23 2.21 2.34
CA ARG A 290 7.11 1.87 3.22
C ARG A 290 5.93 1.38 2.38
N VAL A 291 5.73 1.94 1.19
CA VAL A 291 4.78 1.38 0.21
C VAL A 291 5.17 -0.06 -0.12
N ASP A 292 6.43 -0.30 -0.47
CA ASP A 292 6.92 -1.63 -0.84
C ASP A 292 6.88 -2.64 0.31
N ARG A 293 7.10 -2.17 1.55
CA ARG A 293 7.11 -3.03 2.73
C ARG A 293 5.72 -3.31 3.31
N PHE A 294 4.84 -2.32 3.34
CA PHE A 294 3.60 -2.37 4.10
C PHE A 294 2.34 -2.39 3.24
N ILE A 295 2.42 -1.99 1.97
CA ILE A 295 1.27 -2.00 1.05
C ILE A 295 1.43 -3.07 -0.01
N ARG A 296 2.51 -3.03 -0.80
CA ARG A 296 2.69 -3.89 -1.99
C ARG A 296 2.52 -5.39 -1.74
N PRO A 297 2.93 -5.98 -0.59
CA PRO A 297 2.74 -7.41 -0.32
C PRO A 297 1.26 -7.83 -0.20
N TYR A 298 0.36 -6.88 0.03
CA TYR A 298 -1.08 -7.12 0.15
C TYR A 298 -1.86 -6.71 -1.11
N ALA A 299 -1.17 -6.40 -2.21
CA ALA A 299 -1.81 -6.11 -3.48
C ALA A 299 -2.54 -7.36 -4.00
N VAL A 300 -3.80 -7.19 -4.39
CA VAL A 300 -4.63 -8.26 -4.96
C VAL A 300 -4.56 -8.26 -6.48
N ASN A 301 -4.63 -9.45 -7.09
CA ASN A 301 -4.72 -9.61 -8.55
C ASN A 301 -6.18 -9.75 -8.98
N GLU A 302 -7.00 -8.76 -8.61
CA GLU A 302 -8.42 -8.69 -8.96
C GLU A 302 -8.65 -7.56 -9.97
N ALA A 303 -9.66 -7.70 -10.83
CA ALA A 303 -10.08 -6.58 -11.65
C ALA A 303 -10.65 -5.48 -10.76
N GLU A 304 -10.31 -4.22 -11.04
CA GLU A 304 -10.81 -3.09 -10.27
C GLU A 304 -12.32 -2.93 -10.46
N ASP A 305 -13.09 -3.25 -9.42
CA ASP A 305 -14.53 -3.01 -9.34
C ASP A 305 -14.92 -2.72 -7.88
N ASN A 306 -15.03 -1.43 -7.55
CA ASN A 306 -15.44 -0.99 -6.21
C ASN A 306 -16.94 -1.14 -5.94
N GLN A 307 -17.75 -1.50 -6.95
CA GLN A 307 -19.19 -1.72 -6.78
C GLN A 307 -19.49 -3.18 -6.42
N ASN A 308 -18.61 -4.11 -6.77
CA ASN A 308 -18.77 -5.52 -6.44
C ASN A 308 -18.34 -5.83 -5.01
N LYS A 309 -19.30 -5.90 -4.08
CA LYS A 309 -19.06 -6.20 -2.66
C LYS A 309 -18.60 -7.63 -2.36
N ASP A 310 -18.49 -8.50 -3.37
CA ASP A 310 -17.97 -9.86 -3.19
C ASP A 310 -16.43 -9.92 -3.29
N THR A 311 -15.80 -8.91 -3.91
CA THR A 311 -14.33 -8.78 -4.02
C THR A 311 -13.70 -8.16 -2.78
N ASP A 312 -12.41 -8.35 -2.57
CA ASP A 312 -11.73 -7.76 -1.42
C ASP A 312 -11.69 -6.23 -1.50
N LEU A 313 -11.44 -5.68 -2.69
CA LEU A 313 -11.46 -4.23 -2.93
C LEU A 313 -12.86 -3.63 -2.74
N GLY A 314 -13.92 -4.30 -3.20
CA GLY A 314 -15.29 -3.83 -3.03
C GLY A 314 -15.78 -3.88 -1.58
N LYS A 315 -15.38 -4.91 -0.81
CA LYS A 315 -15.63 -4.96 0.64
C LYS A 315 -14.94 -3.84 1.37
N PHE A 316 -13.65 -3.63 1.08
CA PHE A 316 -12.88 -2.57 1.70
C PHE A 316 -13.42 -1.17 1.36
N TRP A 317 -13.82 -0.97 0.10
CA TRP A 317 -14.49 0.24 -0.35
C TRP A 317 -15.80 0.50 0.39
N ALA A 318 -16.67 -0.51 0.48
CA ALA A 318 -17.94 -0.40 1.18
C ALA A 318 -17.73 -0.11 2.68
N PHE A 319 -16.77 -0.78 3.32
CA PHE A 319 -16.42 -0.55 4.71
C PHE A 319 -15.92 0.88 4.95
N TYR A 320 -15.04 1.39 4.09
CA TYR A 320 -14.54 2.77 4.19
C TYR A 320 -15.68 3.79 4.21
N TRP A 321 -16.62 3.72 3.25
CA TRP A 321 -17.70 4.71 3.15
C TRP A 321 -18.75 4.56 4.23
N ASP A 322 -19.06 3.33 4.65
CA ASP A 322 -19.93 3.09 5.79
C ASP A 322 -19.36 3.71 7.08
N ARG A 323 -18.04 3.63 7.29
CA ARG A 323 -17.36 4.30 8.41
C ARG A 323 -17.31 5.82 8.26
N ASP A 324 -17.14 6.32 7.03
CA ASP A 324 -17.16 7.76 6.73
C ASP A 324 -18.53 8.36 7.08
N ASP A 325 -19.62 7.76 6.60
CA ASP A 325 -20.99 8.19 6.90
C ASP A 325 -21.27 8.17 8.42
N ALA A 326 -20.90 7.09 9.10
CA ALA A 326 -21.05 6.98 10.56
C ALA A 326 -20.27 8.06 11.33
N PHE A 327 -19.07 8.44 10.84
CA PHE A 327 -18.29 9.52 11.44
C PHE A 327 -18.98 10.87 11.29
N ILE A 328 -19.54 11.16 10.11
CA ILE A 328 -20.22 12.44 9.84
C ILE A 328 -21.40 12.60 10.80
N ASP A 329 -22.24 11.57 10.94
CA ASP A 329 -23.39 11.58 11.86
C ASP A 329 -22.96 11.73 13.32
N TRP A 330 -21.93 10.99 13.74
CA TRP A 330 -21.37 11.09 15.08
C TRP A 330 -20.81 12.50 15.37
N TYR A 331 -20.03 13.06 14.44
CA TYR A 331 -19.41 14.37 14.58
C TYR A 331 -20.46 15.47 14.73
N GLU A 332 -21.46 15.51 13.84
CA GLU A 332 -22.52 16.51 13.90
C GLU A 332 -23.37 16.39 15.17
N THR A 333 -23.64 15.17 15.62
CA THR A 333 -24.35 14.93 16.88
C THR A 333 -23.54 15.43 18.08
N ALA A 334 -22.23 15.16 18.10
CA ALA A 334 -21.34 15.63 19.15
C ALA A 334 -21.22 17.16 19.17
N GLU A 335 -21.15 17.82 18.01
CA GLU A 335 -21.12 19.28 17.92
C GLU A 335 -22.46 19.93 18.30
N LYS A 336 -23.60 19.32 17.94
CA LYS A 336 -24.94 19.73 18.43
C LYS A 336 -25.03 19.67 19.95
N ALA A 337 -24.49 18.61 20.56
CA ALA A 337 -24.45 18.47 22.01
C ALA A 337 -23.59 19.55 22.70
N LYS A 338 -22.62 20.14 22.01
CA LYS A 338 -21.84 21.31 22.47
C LYS A 338 -22.55 22.65 22.27
N GLY A 339 -23.78 22.64 21.74
CA GLY A 339 -24.59 23.83 21.52
C GLY A 339 -24.41 24.48 20.13
N ILE A 340 -23.71 23.84 19.19
CA ILE A 340 -23.63 24.33 17.80
C ILE A 340 -24.94 24.00 17.09
N LYS A 341 -25.66 25.04 16.65
CA LYS A 341 -26.99 24.91 16.05
C LYS A 341 -26.98 24.11 14.74
N ASP A 342 -26.06 24.46 13.84
CA ASP A 342 -25.94 23.91 12.50
C ASP A 342 -24.48 23.48 12.27
N PRO A 343 -24.04 22.36 12.87
CA PRO A 343 -22.66 21.89 12.69
C PRO A 343 -22.44 21.45 11.24
N LEU A 344 -21.22 21.63 10.77
CA LEU A 344 -20.80 21.16 9.46
C LEU A 344 -19.63 20.21 9.66
N ALA A 345 -19.84 18.96 9.28
CA ALA A 345 -18.78 17.99 9.34
C ALA A 345 -17.61 18.36 8.39
N PRO A 346 -16.39 17.88 8.69
CA PRO A 346 -15.18 18.12 7.88
C PRO A 346 -15.25 17.59 6.44
N GLY A 347 -16.30 16.84 6.09
CA GLY A 347 -16.55 16.29 4.75
C GLY A 347 -15.95 14.91 4.50
N THR A 348 -15.13 14.40 5.42
CA THR A 348 -14.65 12.99 5.48
C THR A 348 -14.19 12.67 6.90
N MET A 349 -14.05 11.39 7.24
CA MET A 349 -13.63 10.91 8.55
C MET A 349 -12.18 11.25 8.89
N SER A 350 -11.92 11.39 10.19
CA SER A 350 -10.59 11.69 10.68
C SER A 350 -9.68 10.46 10.68
N THR A 351 -8.37 10.67 10.52
CA THR A 351 -7.39 9.56 10.62
C THR A 351 -7.50 8.80 11.95
N PRO A 352 -7.60 9.46 13.12
CA PRO A 352 -7.75 8.75 14.39
C PRO A 352 -9.05 7.94 14.47
N TYR A 353 -10.15 8.44 13.91
CA TYR A 353 -11.41 7.70 13.90
C TYR A 353 -11.29 6.43 13.07
N TRP A 354 -10.76 6.54 11.85
CA TRP A 354 -10.54 5.40 10.96
C TRP A 354 -9.68 4.32 11.62
N GLN A 355 -8.57 4.71 12.24
CA GLN A 355 -7.69 3.78 12.95
C GLN A 355 -8.38 3.04 14.10
N ALA A 356 -9.36 3.66 14.76
CA ALA A 356 -10.15 3.01 15.81
C ALA A 356 -11.19 2.02 15.29
N GLN A 357 -11.42 1.94 13.97
CA GLN A 357 -12.35 1.00 13.33
C GLN A 357 -11.67 -0.29 12.83
N LEU A 358 -10.35 -0.32 12.77
CA LEU A 358 -9.53 -1.46 12.31
C LEU A 358 -9.23 -2.40 13.48
#